data_AF-A0A963ZN62-F1
#
_entry.id   AF-A0A963ZN62-F1
#
_cell.length_a   1.000
_cell.length_b   1.000
_cell.length_c   1.000
_cell.angle_alpha   90.00
_cell.angle_beta   90.00
_cell.angle_gamma   90.00
#
_symmetry.space_group_name_H-M   'P 1'
#
loop_
_entity.id
_entity.type
_entity.pdbx_description
1 polymer ?
#
loop_
_entity_poly.entity_id
_entity_poly.type
_entity_poly.pdbx_seq_one_letter_code
_entity_poly.pdbx_strand_id
1 'polypeptide(L)'
;MNIRKIYLSFINFIFICSYSFGQNYSVSGVNFDEHIYQKNPIEVLKSKYLNNQGIPTHEIFLKNNGIVKNIISNEIIPIFKITIDKKQISYSNNKINEIKLAEILNVDFYIQRIKKYKSQNSAENIWDGRVYLENNNLIVGGYSSKYNERPVGKIDLENNFIRPIEQQFAEQFPILNIPPDEILFDPFSFKLLQITQNSNDIVEEKTDEYLPIQISNEIGNHLQNMQFDILIDEKGMTLILNAKVSDQVIKISECKILESDIIDVINSYRPELIKGCIQPGNGEIETFILEGKFSNRISLVNDDIVIQEIKTISTEYENLEVIKSDIEIDGKFNDWHNVKGTSDFKGDRISYLYPNPDTDLLEFKVTNDDKYLYLYSRVVGAHGRTGDKGRYYWYAYIDVDSNPNTGYSPTRDDNCYFGIPIGDDCEAQFEFIGNKFVKTFFGFSGVGAEKEVLEGKLELGPSFYSATDRNGNKRDKYKIEYVNRDGKRYITHDYTEGTSEDIIIALSADASEVEMKVELKGFLKDVNGNPILSKGSIIDIAVGVEASSDYYNSDDWGADSSPVLYGYKIK
;
A
#
# COMPACT_ATOMS: atom_id res chain seq x y z
N MET A 1 16.72 70.09 18.49
CA MET A 1 16.29 71.08 17.47
C MET A 1 16.55 70.44 16.11
N ASN A 2 15.64 70.14 15.18
CA ASN A 2 14.20 70.28 14.93
C ASN A 2 13.80 69.00 14.13
N ILE A 3 12.83 68.17 14.53
CA ILE A 3 11.37 68.22 14.25
C ILE A 3 10.95 68.12 12.75
N ARG A 4 10.38 66.93 12.42
CA ARG A 4 9.19 66.54 11.60
C ARG A 4 8.95 67.03 10.15
N LYS A 5 8.61 66.08 9.26
CA LYS A 5 7.25 65.71 8.70
C LYS A 5 7.45 64.86 7.40
N ILE A 6 7.07 63.58 7.31
CA ILE A 6 5.76 62.96 6.94
C ILE A 6 5.20 63.40 5.57
N TYR A 7 5.06 62.44 4.63
CA TYR A 7 3.82 62.15 3.88
C TYR A 7 3.80 60.69 3.35
N LEU A 8 2.62 60.06 3.49
CA LEU A 8 2.21 58.70 3.10
C LEU A 8 1.82 58.59 1.61
N SER A 9 1.93 57.40 1.00
CA SER A 9 0.77 56.62 0.53
C SER A 9 1.15 55.21 0.01
N PHE A 10 0.49 54.20 0.58
CA PHE A 10 0.33 52.83 0.08
C PHE A 10 -0.63 52.79 -1.12
N ILE A 11 -0.55 51.75 -1.97
CA ILE A 11 -1.68 50.87 -2.39
C ILE A 11 -1.13 49.65 -3.16
N ASN A 12 -1.62 48.47 -2.75
CA ASN A 12 -1.41 47.13 -3.31
C ASN A 12 -2.15 46.95 -4.65
N PHE A 13 -1.63 46.09 -5.53
CA PHE A 13 -2.39 45.51 -6.64
C PHE A 13 -2.49 43.99 -6.50
N ILE A 14 -3.73 43.52 -6.32
CA ILE A 14 -4.19 42.14 -6.45
C ILE A 14 -4.63 41.97 -7.91
N PHE A 15 -4.22 40.90 -8.59
CA PHE A 15 -4.81 40.49 -9.87
C PHE A 15 -5.72 39.28 -9.65
N ILE A 16 -7.01 39.48 -9.93
CA ILE A 16 -8.03 38.44 -10.07
C ILE A 16 -8.11 38.09 -11.56
N CYS A 17 -7.99 36.80 -11.88
CA CYS A 17 -8.27 36.27 -13.22
C CYS A 17 -9.79 36.18 -13.45
N SER A 18 -10.24 36.60 -14.63
CA SER A 18 -11.59 36.31 -15.13
C SER A 18 -11.51 36.10 -16.64
N TYR A 19 -11.88 34.90 -17.09
CA TYR A 19 -12.05 34.54 -18.50
C TYR A 19 -13.44 34.97 -18.97
N SER A 20 -13.54 35.56 -20.17
CA SER A 20 -14.71 35.42 -21.04
C SER A 20 -14.38 35.77 -22.51
N PHE A 21 -15.14 35.14 -23.39
CA PHE A 21 -14.92 34.88 -24.81
C PHE A 21 -14.98 36.10 -25.75
N GLY A 22 -14.16 36.01 -26.81
CA GLY A 22 -14.61 36.24 -28.19
C GLY A 22 -14.30 37.62 -28.78
N GLN A 23 -13.29 37.69 -29.65
CA GLN A 23 -13.34 38.36 -30.96
C GLN A 23 -12.19 37.92 -31.86
N ASN A 24 -12.52 37.63 -33.12
CA ASN A 24 -11.59 37.34 -34.20
C ASN A 24 -10.77 38.59 -34.54
N TYR A 25 -9.45 38.51 -34.35
CA TYR A 25 -8.50 39.38 -35.02
C TYR A 25 -7.49 38.54 -35.79
N SER A 26 -7.59 38.60 -37.13
CA SER A 26 -6.51 38.19 -38.02
C SER A 26 -5.39 39.22 -37.94
N VAL A 27 -4.34 38.90 -37.18
CA VAL A 27 -3.08 39.65 -37.21
C VAL A 27 -2.09 38.87 -38.06
N SER A 28 -1.95 39.31 -39.30
CA SER A 28 -0.84 38.95 -40.18
C SER A 28 0.43 39.62 -39.70
N GLY A 29 1.50 38.85 -39.51
CA GLY A 29 2.87 39.37 -39.41
C GLY A 29 3.34 39.71 -38.01
N VAL A 30 3.52 38.68 -37.18
CA VAL A 30 4.51 38.70 -36.09
C VAL A 30 5.38 37.46 -36.29
N ASN A 31 6.62 37.67 -36.75
CA ASN A 31 7.68 36.67 -36.60
C ASN A 31 7.86 36.52 -35.09
N PHE A 32 7.36 35.41 -34.54
CA PHE A 32 7.82 34.96 -33.25
C PHE A 32 9.27 34.55 -33.45
N ASP A 33 10.19 35.36 -32.92
CA ASP A 33 11.54 34.88 -32.64
C ASP A 33 11.41 33.55 -31.89
N GLU A 34 12.01 32.51 -32.48
CA GLU A 34 12.24 31.21 -31.87
C GLU A 34 13.15 31.40 -30.65
N HIS A 35 12.62 31.98 -29.58
CA HIS A 35 13.10 31.66 -28.26
C HIS A 35 12.79 30.18 -28.07
N ILE A 36 13.82 29.37 -28.29
CA ILE A 36 13.89 27.94 -27.99
C ILE A 36 13.62 27.80 -26.49
N TYR A 37 12.35 27.84 -26.09
CA TYR A 37 11.89 27.16 -24.91
C TYR A 37 12.17 25.70 -25.20
N GLN A 38 13.29 25.19 -24.68
CA GLN A 38 13.53 23.75 -24.69
C GLN A 38 12.30 23.11 -24.05
N LYS A 39 11.49 22.45 -24.87
CA LYS A 39 10.27 21.80 -24.39
C LYS A 39 10.69 20.80 -23.31
N ASN A 40 9.91 20.74 -22.23
CA ASN A 40 10.10 19.76 -21.17
C ASN A 40 10.20 18.36 -21.83
N PRO A 41 11.28 17.59 -21.60
CA PRO A 41 11.49 16.27 -22.21
C PRO A 41 10.29 15.33 -22.06
N ILE A 42 9.57 15.41 -20.95
CA ILE A 42 8.37 14.59 -20.69
C ILE A 42 7.26 14.93 -21.69
N GLU A 43 7.02 16.22 -21.95
CA GLU A 43 6.00 16.67 -22.90
C GLU A 43 6.38 16.29 -24.34
N VAL A 44 7.68 16.30 -24.66
CA VAL A 44 8.19 15.81 -25.94
C VAL A 44 7.90 14.32 -26.10
N LEU A 45 8.17 13.50 -25.09
CA LEU A 45 7.89 12.06 -25.11
C LEU A 45 6.38 11.77 -25.23
N LYS A 46 5.55 12.40 -24.40
CA LYS A 46 4.08 12.25 -24.46
C LYS A 46 3.52 12.61 -25.84
N SER A 47 4.06 13.65 -26.48
CA SER A 47 3.59 14.10 -27.80
C SER A 47 3.75 13.07 -28.92
N LYS A 48 4.48 11.97 -28.69
CA LYS A 48 4.60 10.85 -29.65
C LYS A 48 3.41 9.90 -29.63
N TYR A 49 2.57 9.97 -28.61
CA TYR A 49 1.49 9.01 -28.36
C TYR A 49 0.12 9.69 -28.43
N LEU A 50 -0.15 10.36 -29.55
CA LEU A 50 -1.39 11.10 -29.77
C LEU A 50 -2.51 10.18 -30.24
N ASN A 51 -3.69 10.33 -29.65
CA ASN A 51 -4.92 9.72 -30.16
C ASN A 51 -5.42 10.45 -31.43
N ASN A 52 -6.56 10.00 -31.98
CA ASN A 52 -7.16 10.59 -33.19
C ASN A 52 -7.57 12.07 -33.03
N GLN A 53 -7.61 12.60 -31.81
CA GLN A 53 -7.91 14.00 -31.51
C GLN A 53 -6.64 14.85 -31.31
N GLY A 54 -5.45 14.26 -31.46
CA GLY A 54 -4.18 14.96 -31.21
C GLY A 54 -3.83 15.11 -29.73
N ILE A 55 -4.47 14.34 -28.84
CA ILE A 55 -4.23 14.38 -27.40
C ILE A 55 -3.32 13.20 -27.01
N PRO A 56 -2.22 13.43 -26.26
CA PRO A 56 -1.41 12.34 -25.71
C PRO A 56 -2.23 11.41 -24.82
N THR A 57 -2.19 10.10 -25.04
CA THR A 57 -2.85 9.13 -24.15
C THR A 57 -1.98 7.91 -23.84
N HIS A 58 -2.14 7.40 -22.62
CA HIS A 58 -1.44 6.19 -22.17
C HIS A 58 -1.85 4.95 -22.98
N GLU A 59 -3.11 4.87 -23.42
CA GLU A 59 -3.59 3.79 -24.30
C GLU A 59 -2.78 3.69 -25.61
N ILE A 60 -2.49 4.82 -26.24
CA ILE A 60 -1.69 4.85 -27.47
C ILE A 60 -0.24 4.47 -27.19
N PHE A 61 0.31 4.85 -26.04
CA PHE A 61 1.62 4.39 -25.58
C PHE A 61 1.68 2.86 -25.45
N LEU A 62 0.73 2.25 -24.75
CA LEU A 62 0.68 0.79 -24.58
C LEU A 62 0.55 0.09 -25.93
N LYS A 63 -0.27 0.63 -26.84
CA LYS A 63 -0.47 0.10 -28.18
C LYS A 63 0.79 0.16 -29.04
N ASN A 64 1.47 1.31 -29.07
CA ASN A 64 2.66 1.50 -29.89
C ASN A 64 3.83 0.63 -29.43
N ASN A 65 3.85 0.24 -28.15
CA ASN A 65 4.87 -0.63 -27.58
C ASN A 65 4.42 -2.11 -27.50
N GLY A 66 3.27 -2.47 -28.07
CA GLY A 66 2.80 -3.87 -28.13
C GLY A 66 2.38 -4.47 -26.78
N ILE A 67 2.05 -3.65 -25.78
CA ILE A 67 1.69 -4.05 -24.40
C ILE A 67 0.16 -4.22 -24.24
N VAL A 68 -0.61 -4.04 -25.32
CA VAL A 68 -2.08 -4.13 -25.27
C VAL A 68 -2.54 -5.54 -24.95
N LYS A 69 -3.25 -5.68 -23.83
CA LYS A 69 -3.87 -6.92 -23.38
C LYS A 69 -5.16 -7.20 -24.17
N ASN A 70 -5.09 -8.07 -25.17
CA ASN A 70 -6.28 -8.54 -25.91
C ASN A 70 -6.94 -9.69 -25.17
N ILE A 71 -8.01 -9.38 -24.43
CA ILE A 71 -8.64 -10.33 -23.50
C ILE A 71 -9.33 -11.46 -24.26
N ILE A 72 -9.01 -12.69 -23.88
CA ILE A 72 -9.60 -13.93 -24.40
C ILE A 72 -10.72 -14.40 -23.49
N SER A 73 -10.44 -14.43 -22.18
CA SER A 73 -11.42 -14.81 -21.17
C SER A 73 -11.14 -14.04 -19.89
N ASN A 74 -12.20 -13.80 -19.14
CA ASN A 74 -12.13 -13.33 -17.78
C ASN A 74 -13.04 -14.20 -16.92
N GLU A 75 -12.51 -14.66 -15.80
CA GLU A 75 -13.20 -15.51 -14.84
C GLU A 75 -13.11 -14.86 -13.47
N ILE A 76 -14.18 -14.94 -12.69
CA ILE A 76 -14.22 -14.41 -11.33
C ILE A 76 -14.67 -15.55 -10.43
N ILE A 77 -13.80 -15.94 -9.52
CA ILE A 77 -13.99 -17.09 -8.64
C ILE A 77 -14.09 -16.57 -7.20
N PRO A 78 -15.20 -16.80 -6.49
CA PRO A 78 -15.26 -16.49 -5.06
C PRO A 78 -14.44 -17.52 -4.28
N ILE A 79 -13.58 -17.05 -3.37
CA ILE A 79 -12.71 -17.89 -2.55
C ILE A 79 -13.00 -17.63 -1.08
N PHE A 80 -13.19 -18.71 -0.34
CA PHE A 80 -13.26 -18.68 1.12
C PHE A 80 -11.96 -19.20 1.70
N LYS A 81 -11.51 -18.59 2.79
CA LYS A 81 -10.36 -19.01 3.56
C LYS A 81 -10.81 -19.27 4.99
N ILE A 82 -10.49 -20.45 5.52
CA ILE A 82 -10.79 -20.80 6.92
C ILE A 82 -9.54 -21.34 7.61
N THR A 83 -9.31 -20.91 8.84
CA THR A 83 -8.23 -21.42 9.70
C THR A 83 -8.83 -22.12 10.91
N ILE A 84 -8.38 -23.35 11.17
CA ILE A 84 -8.88 -24.18 12.27
C ILE A 84 -7.72 -24.85 13.02
N ASP A 85 -7.96 -25.20 14.30
CA ASP A 85 -7.02 -26.03 15.08
C ASP A 85 -6.97 -27.44 14.49
N LYS A 86 -5.78 -27.96 14.24
CA LYS A 86 -5.57 -29.26 13.61
C LYS A 86 -6.16 -30.42 14.41
N LYS A 87 -6.34 -30.28 15.74
CA LYS A 87 -7.02 -31.27 16.59
C LYS A 87 -8.49 -31.45 16.21
N GLN A 88 -9.07 -30.48 15.51
CA GLN A 88 -10.44 -30.54 15.00
C GLN A 88 -10.56 -31.32 13.69
N ILE A 89 -9.44 -31.74 13.10
CA ILE A 89 -9.40 -32.43 11.81
C ILE A 89 -9.04 -33.90 12.04
N SER A 90 -9.78 -34.81 11.40
CA SER A 90 -9.42 -36.21 11.32
C SER A 90 -8.96 -36.57 9.92
N TYR A 91 -7.85 -37.32 9.82
CA TYR A 91 -7.33 -37.81 8.56
C TYR A 91 -7.44 -39.33 8.47
N SER A 92 -7.68 -39.83 7.27
CA SER A 92 -7.56 -41.23 6.91
C SER A 92 -6.81 -41.35 5.58
N ASN A 93 -5.70 -42.07 5.55
CA ASN A 93 -4.83 -42.20 4.36
C ASN A 93 -4.42 -40.83 3.76
N ASN A 94 -4.03 -39.88 4.61
CA ASN A 94 -3.69 -38.49 4.24
C ASN A 94 -4.83 -37.70 3.57
N LYS A 95 -6.08 -38.16 3.69
CA LYS A 95 -7.27 -37.44 3.26
C LYS A 95 -8.07 -36.96 4.45
N ILE A 96 -8.70 -35.80 4.33
CA ILE A 96 -9.56 -35.25 5.36
C ILE A 96 -10.83 -36.10 5.42
N ASN A 97 -11.04 -36.74 6.56
CA ASN A 97 -12.20 -37.60 6.80
C ASN A 97 -13.33 -36.84 7.50
N GLU A 98 -13.00 -35.94 8.42
CA GLU A 98 -13.97 -35.13 9.15
C GLU A 98 -13.30 -33.83 9.60
N ILE A 99 -14.02 -32.71 9.52
CA ILE A 99 -13.67 -31.45 10.17
C ILE A 99 -14.75 -31.15 11.21
N LYS A 100 -14.35 -31.12 12.48
CA LYS A 100 -15.24 -30.77 13.59
C LYS A 100 -15.19 -29.27 13.81
N LEU A 101 -16.17 -28.54 13.31
CA LEU A 101 -16.17 -27.08 13.35
C LEU A 101 -16.65 -26.55 14.70
N ALA A 102 -16.01 -26.99 15.78
CA ALA A 102 -16.32 -26.52 17.12
C ALA A 102 -15.86 -25.07 17.32
N GLU A 103 -14.75 -24.67 16.68
CA GLU A 103 -14.22 -23.32 16.71
C GLU A 103 -13.40 -23.02 15.44
N ILE A 104 -13.92 -22.15 14.57
CA ILE A 104 -13.13 -21.56 13.46
C ILE A 104 -12.35 -20.38 14.02
N LEU A 105 -11.03 -20.39 13.83
CA LEU A 105 -10.13 -19.37 14.39
C LEU A 105 -10.10 -18.10 13.53
N ASN A 106 -10.19 -18.26 12.21
CA ASN A 106 -10.31 -17.16 11.27
C ASN A 106 -11.18 -17.58 10.07
N VAL A 107 -11.97 -16.65 9.54
CA VAL A 107 -12.72 -16.82 8.30
C VAL A 107 -12.55 -15.56 7.47
N ASP A 108 -12.32 -15.74 6.18
CA ASP A 108 -12.04 -14.66 5.26
C ASP A 108 -12.60 -14.98 3.87
N PHE A 109 -12.76 -13.94 3.05
CA PHE A 109 -13.30 -14.03 1.70
C PHE A 109 -12.61 -13.05 0.77
N TYR A 110 -12.35 -13.52 -0.45
CA TYR A 110 -11.94 -12.67 -1.56
C TYR A 110 -12.47 -13.23 -2.87
N ILE A 111 -12.43 -12.42 -3.92
CA ILE A 111 -12.63 -12.92 -5.28
C ILE A 111 -11.29 -12.98 -5.99
N GLN A 112 -11.04 -14.07 -6.70
CA GLN A 112 -9.92 -14.19 -7.61
C GLN A 112 -10.40 -13.91 -9.03
N ARG A 113 -9.80 -12.92 -9.68
CA ARG A 113 -10.02 -12.61 -11.09
C ARG A 113 -8.91 -13.25 -11.91
N ILE A 114 -9.29 -14.10 -12.86
CA ILE A 114 -8.36 -14.79 -13.76
C ILE A 114 -8.58 -14.24 -15.16
N LYS A 115 -7.62 -13.44 -15.62
CA LYS A 115 -7.64 -12.83 -16.95
C LYS A 115 -6.68 -13.56 -17.87
N LYS A 116 -7.19 -14.09 -18.98
CA LYS A 116 -6.37 -14.65 -20.05
C LYS A 116 -6.36 -13.69 -21.23
N TYR A 117 -5.19 -13.33 -21.73
CA TYR A 117 -5.07 -12.39 -22.84
C TYR A 117 -3.89 -12.72 -23.74
N LYS A 118 -3.91 -12.16 -24.96
CA LYS A 118 -2.75 -12.12 -25.86
C LYS A 118 -2.17 -10.72 -25.89
N SER A 119 -0.87 -10.63 -25.81
CA SER A 119 -0.11 -9.40 -26.02
C SER A 119 1.14 -9.70 -26.82
N GLN A 120 1.60 -8.74 -27.63
CA GLN A 120 2.86 -8.89 -28.35
C GLN A 120 4.02 -8.91 -27.34
N ASN A 121 3.95 -8.02 -26.35
CA ASN A 121 4.91 -7.86 -25.28
C ASN A 121 4.20 -7.85 -23.90
N SER A 122 4.85 -8.34 -22.85
CA SER A 122 4.52 -7.99 -21.46
C SER A 122 5.42 -6.87 -20.97
N ALA A 123 4.97 -6.21 -19.92
CA ALA A 123 5.73 -5.17 -19.25
C ALA A 123 5.66 -5.39 -17.73
N GLU A 124 6.81 -5.31 -17.07
CA GLU A 124 6.93 -5.39 -15.60
C GLU A 124 7.63 -4.12 -15.09
N ASN A 125 7.27 -3.63 -13.90
CA ASN A 125 7.90 -2.44 -13.34
C ASN A 125 9.35 -2.73 -12.92
N ILE A 126 10.28 -1.85 -13.28
CA ILE A 126 11.67 -1.89 -12.83
C ILE A 126 11.78 -1.05 -11.56
N TRP A 127 11.62 -1.72 -10.42
CA TRP A 127 11.58 -1.08 -9.11
C TRP A 127 12.95 -0.66 -8.57
N ASP A 128 14.07 -1.03 -9.17
CA ASP A 128 15.40 -0.59 -8.75
C ASP A 128 15.88 0.63 -9.54
N GLY A 129 15.07 1.10 -10.50
CA GLY A 129 15.24 2.34 -11.22
C GLY A 129 14.26 3.42 -10.78
N ARG A 130 14.64 4.70 -10.92
CA ARG A 130 13.71 5.83 -11.00
C ARG A 130 14.15 6.78 -12.10
N VAL A 131 13.19 7.48 -12.70
CA VAL A 131 13.50 8.59 -13.60
C VAL A 131 13.32 9.89 -12.85
N TYR A 132 14.19 10.87 -13.04
CA TYR A 132 14.00 12.23 -12.55
C TYR A 132 14.58 13.24 -13.52
N LEU A 133 14.11 14.48 -13.44
CA LEU A 133 14.61 15.57 -14.28
C LEU A 133 15.80 16.25 -13.62
N GLU A 134 16.96 16.24 -14.28
CA GLU A 134 18.16 16.97 -13.85
C GLU A 134 18.75 17.74 -15.04
N ASN A 135 18.91 19.06 -14.90
CA ASN A 135 19.46 19.93 -15.94
C ASN A 135 18.78 19.72 -17.32
N ASN A 136 17.44 19.58 -17.31
CA ASN A 136 16.62 19.29 -18.50
C ASN A 136 16.90 17.94 -19.20
N ASN A 137 17.50 16.99 -18.48
CA ASN A 137 17.67 15.60 -18.93
C ASN A 137 16.85 14.67 -18.04
N LEU A 138 16.28 13.61 -18.62
CA LEU A 138 15.66 12.53 -17.87
C LEU A 138 16.75 11.56 -17.43
N ILE A 139 17.17 11.65 -16.19
CA ILE A 139 18.18 10.79 -15.60
C ILE A 139 17.51 9.55 -15.03
N VAL A 140 18.12 8.40 -15.27
CA VAL A 140 17.77 7.15 -14.62
C VAL A 140 18.69 6.96 -13.43
N GLY A 141 18.15 7.06 -12.22
CA GLY A 141 18.80 6.62 -10.99
C GLY A 141 18.60 5.12 -10.82
N GLY A 142 19.67 4.36 -10.65
CA GLY A 142 19.64 2.94 -10.28
C GLY A 142 20.02 2.80 -8.82
N TYR A 143 19.44 1.83 -8.13
CA TYR A 143 19.73 1.55 -6.73
C TYR A 143 20.60 0.31 -6.55
N SER A 144 21.49 0.37 -5.56
CA SER A 144 22.21 -0.78 -5.03
C SER A 144 22.30 -0.68 -3.51
N SER A 145 22.27 -1.82 -2.81
CA SER A 145 22.44 -1.85 -1.36
C SER A 145 23.78 -1.24 -0.89
N LYS A 146 24.80 -1.29 -1.75
CA LYS A 146 26.16 -0.82 -1.44
C LYS A 146 26.38 0.67 -1.67
N TYR A 147 25.79 1.24 -2.73
CA TYR A 147 26.06 2.63 -3.14
C TYR A 147 24.85 3.56 -3.05
N ASN A 148 23.73 3.02 -2.56
CA ASN A 148 22.39 3.61 -2.59
C ASN A 148 22.03 3.97 -4.03
N GLU A 149 21.17 4.96 -4.22
CA GLU A 149 20.86 5.43 -5.56
C GLU A 149 22.06 6.16 -6.21
N ARG A 150 22.33 5.86 -7.48
CA ARG A 150 23.27 6.59 -8.34
C ARG A 150 22.67 6.79 -9.73
N PRO A 151 23.02 7.87 -10.45
CA PRO A 151 22.73 7.97 -11.87
C PRO A 151 23.38 6.81 -12.62
N VAL A 152 22.59 5.96 -13.28
CA VAL A 152 23.05 4.80 -14.06
C VAL A 152 22.77 4.95 -15.56
N GLY A 153 22.04 5.99 -15.96
CA GLY A 153 21.79 6.31 -17.36
C GLY A 153 20.83 7.47 -17.55
N LYS A 154 20.30 7.58 -18.76
CA LYS A 154 19.32 8.61 -19.12
C LYS A 154 18.30 8.08 -20.12
N ILE A 155 17.14 8.69 -20.17
CA ILE A 155 16.15 8.50 -21.22
C ILE A 155 16.34 9.61 -22.27
N ASP A 156 16.56 9.23 -23.52
CA ASP A 156 16.60 10.20 -24.62
C ASP A 156 15.20 10.64 -25.07
N LEU A 157 15.14 11.56 -26.05
CA LEU A 157 13.86 12.04 -26.55
C LEU A 157 13.16 11.00 -27.42
N GLU A 158 13.84 9.92 -27.79
CA GLU A 158 13.39 8.73 -28.51
C GLU A 158 12.81 7.66 -27.58
N ASN A 159 12.84 7.91 -26.27
CA ASN A 159 12.42 6.99 -25.21
C ASN A 159 13.35 5.78 -25.01
N ASN A 160 14.58 5.85 -25.51
CA ASN A 160 15.58 4.82 -25.30
C ASN A 160 16.33 5.05 -24.00
N PHE A 161 16.62 3.97 -23.30
CA PHE A 161 17.56 3.99 -22.20
C PHE A 161 19.01 4.00 -22.70
N ILE A 162 19.72 5.09 -22.42
CA ILE A 162 21.14 5.26 -22.77
C ILE A 162 21.99 5.06 -21.51
N ARG A 163 22.81 4.00 -21.54
CA ARG A 163 23.82 3.74 -20.51
C ARG A 163 25.08 4.58 -20.73
N PRO A 164 25.72 5.10 -19.67
CA PRO A 164 27.07 5.64 -19.77
C PRO A 164 28.06 4.48 -19.96
N ILE A 165 29.08 4.69 -20.79
CA ILE A 165 30.06 3.66 -21.19
C ILE A 165 31.04 3.32 -20.06
N GLU A 166 31.14 4.15 -19.02
CA GLU A 166 32.11 4.01 -17.94
C GLU A 166 31.46 4.24 -16.58
N GLN A 167 31.16 3.17 -15.85
CA GLN A 167 30.90 3.28 -14.41
C GLN A 167 31.60 2.17 -13.65
N GLN A 168 32.41 2.59 -12.67
CA GLN A 168 33.22 1.74 -11.80
C GLN A 168 32.41 0.80 -10.88
N PHE A 169 31.09 0.77 -11.03
CA PHE A 169 30.15 0.09 -10.14
C PHE A 169 28.97 -0.54 -10.89
N ALA A 170 29.04 -0.64 -12.23
CA ALA A 170 27.91 -1.09 -13.05
C ALA A 170 27.37 -2.48 -12.64
N GLU A 171 28.25 -3.39 -12.24
CA GLU A 171 27.91 -4.74 -11.77
C GLU A 171 27.06 -4.77 -10.49
N GLN A 172 26.89 -3.62 -9.83
CA GLN A 172 26.26 -3.52 -8.52
C GLN A 172 24.81 -3.01 -8.63
N PHE A 173 24.39 -2.56 -9.82
CA PHE A 173 23.05 -2.03 -10.09
C PHE A 173 22.26 -3.04 -10.95
N PRO A 174 21.23 -3.71 -10.39
CA PRO A 174 20.51 -4.77 -11.11
C PRO A 174 19.88 -4.31 -12.43
N ILE A 175 19.42 -3.07 -12.53
CA ILE A 175 18.87 -2.44 -13.74
C ILE A 175 19.84 -2.48 -14.91
N LEU A 176 21.15 -2.47 -14.64
CA LEU A 176 22.18 -2.58 -15.69
C LEU A 176 22.37 -4.01 -16.22
N ASN A 177 21.73 -5.01 -15.60
CA ASN A 177 21.66 -6.37 -16.14
C ASN A 177 20.56 -6.53 -17.20
N ILE A 178 19.55 -5.65 -17.22
CA ILE A 178 18.44 -5.69 -18.18
C ILE A 178 18.87 -5.03 -19.49
N PRO A 179 18.88 -5.74 -20.64
CA PRO A 179 19.27 -5.16 -21.93
C PRO A 179 18.62 -3.79 -22.21
N PRO A 180 19.36 -2.77 -22.69
CA PRO A 180 18.80 -1.43 -22.88
C PRO A 180 17.55 -1.37 -23.75
N ASP A 181 17.45 -2.26 -24.73
CA ASP A 181 16.31 -2.42 -25.64
C ASP A 181 15.09 -3.10 -25.01
N GLU A 182 15.26 -3.69 -23.84
CA GLU A 182 14.17 -4.19 -22.99
C GLU A 182 13.70 -3.14 -21.97
N ILE A 183 14.40 -2.01 -21.81
CA ILE A 183 14.01 -0.95 -20.85
C ILE A 183 13.20 0.12 -21.56
N LEU A 184 11.96 0.31 -21.11
CA LEU A 184 11.04 1.32 -21.62
C LEU A 184 10.64 2.27 -20.50
N PHE A 185 10.75 3.58 -20.71
CA PHE A 185 10.17 4.56 -19.81
C PHE A 185 8.72 4.87 -20.19
N ASP A 186 7.80 4.80 -19.23
CA ASP A 186 6.42 5.24 -19.40
C ASP A 186 6.27 6.70 -18.93
N PRO A 187 6.15 7.68 -19.85
CA PRO A 187 6.06 9.09 -19.49
C PRO A 187 4.69 9.47 -18.89
N PHE A 188 3.69 8.58 -18.90
CA PHE A 188 2.37 8.82 -18.32
C PHE A 188 2.30 8.41 -16.86
N SER A 189 2.91 7.29 -16.49
CA SER A 189 3.01 6.83 -15.09
C SER A 189 4.32 7.20 -14.42
N PHE A 190 5.30 7.70 -15.17
CA PHE A 190 6.65 8.04 -14.71
C PHE A 190 7.42 6.82 -14.16
N LYS A 191 7.16 5.63 -14.73
CA LYS A 191 7.77 4.35 -14.33
C LYS A 191 8.74 3.82 -15.40
N LEU A 192 9.73 3.04 -14.98
CA LEU A 192 10.55 2.22 -15.87
C LEU A 192 9.92 0.83 -15.97
N LEU A 193 9.89 0.30 -17.17
CA LEU A 193 9.30 -1.00 -17.51
C LEU A 193 10.36 -1.89 -18.16
N GLN A 194 10.40 -3.17 -17.78
CA GLN A 194 11.09 -4.22 -18.53
C GLN A 194 10.09 -4.85 -19.49
N ILE A 195 10.44 -4.88 -20.78
CA ILE A 195 9.60 -5.40 -21.85
C ILE A 195 10.08 -6.79 -22.25
N THR A 196 9.19 -7.78 -22.16
CA THR A 196 9.46 -9.15 -22.59
C THR A 196 8.59 -9.49 -23.79
N GLN A 197 9.19 -10.01 -24.86
CA GLN A 197 8.45 -10.41 -26.06
C GLN A 197 7.74 -11.74 -25.83
N ASN A 198 6.41 -11.75 -25.94
CA ASN A 198 5.58 -12.93 -25.63
C ASN A 198 5.12 -13.70 -26.86
N SER A 199 5.52 -13.28 -28.07
CA SER A 199 5.10 -13.93 -29.34
C SER A 199 3.58 -14.12 -29.52
N ASN A 200 2.75 -13.32 -28.82
CA ASN A 200 1.29 -13.49 -28.72
C ASN A 200 0.82 -14.80 -28.05
N ASP A 201 1.64 -15.37 -27.17
CA ASP A 201 1.23 -16.43 -26.27
C ASP A 201 0.10 -15.96 -25.34
N ILE A 202 -0.68 -16.93 -24.86
CA ILE A 202 -1.75 -16.66 -23.89
C ILE A 202 -1.07 -16.44 -22.53
N VAL A 203 -1.17 -15.22 -22.03
CA VAL A 203 -0.75 -14.86 -20.68
C VAL A 203 -1.96 -15.00 -19.75
N GLU A 204 -1.75 -15.62 -18.60
CA GLU A 204 -2.72 -15.70 -17.51
C GLU A 204 -2.27 -14.77 -16.38
N GLU A 205 -3.16 -13.87 -15.97
CA GLU A 205 -2.96 -12.93 -14.87
C GLU A 205 -4.02 -13.20 -13.81
N LYS A 206 -3.59 -13.34 -12.56
CA LYS A 206 -4.47 -13.56 -11.42
C LYS A 206 -4.36 -12.38 -10.47
N THR A 207 -5.50 -11.85 -10.07
CA THR A 207 -5.57 -10.77 -9.07
C THR A 207 -6.63 -11.12 -8.04
N ASP A 208 -6.27 -11.00 -6.78
CA ASP A 208 -7.19 -11.20 -5.67
C ASP A 208 -7.77 -9.84 -5.25
N GLU A 209 -9.08 -9.77 -5.00
CA GLU A 209 -9.79 -8.57 -4.53
C GLU A 209 -10.53 -8.93 -3.22
N TYR A 210 -10.15 -8.26 -2.14
CA TYR A 210 -10.62 -8.51 -0.78
C TYR A 210 -11.84 -7.65 -0.43
N LEU A 211 -12.55 -8.01 0.65
CA LEU A 211 -13.72 -7.26 1.10
C LEU A 211 -13.33 -5.86 1.63
N PRO A 212 -14.13 -4.81 1.37
CA PRO A 212 -15.41 -4.85 0.65
C PRO A 212 -15.22 -4.87 -0.88
N ILE A 213 -15.82 -5.86 -1.56
CA ILE A 213 -15.79 -5.98 -3.02
C ILE A 213 -16.80 -5.05 -3.69
N GLN A 214 -16.48 -4.61 -4.91
CA GLN A 214 -17.37 -3.74 -5.68
C GLN A 214 -18.47 -4.54 -6.38
N ILE A 215 -19.72 -4.16 -6.14
CA ILE A 215 -20.89 -4.82 -6.71
C ILE A 215 -21.81 -3.78 -7.37
N SER A 216 -22.31 -4.09 -8.55
CA SER A 216 -23.21 -3.25 -9.34
C SER A 216 -24.64 -3.80 -9.36
N ASN A 217 -25.60 -2.95 -9.71
CA ASN A 217 -26.94 -3.39 -10.09
C ASN A 217 -27.06 -3.64 -11.61
N GLU A 218 -28.21 -4.12 -12.06
CA GLU A 218 -28.45 -4.49 -13.48
C GLU A 218 -28.32 -3.33 -14.47
N ILE A 219 -28.40 -2.07 -14.01
CA ILE A 219 -28.23 -0.88 -14.86
C ILE A 219 -26.80 -0.33 -14.83
N GLY A 220 -25.88 -1.01 -14.15
CA GLY A 220 -24.45 -0.67 -14.08
C GLY A 220 -24.08 0.34 -12.98
N ASN A 221 -24.99 0.66 -12.06
CA ASN A 221 -24.65 1.55 -10.94
C ASN A 221 -24.01 0.73 -9.81
N HIS A 222 -22.86 1.17 -9.33
CA HIS A 222 -22.22 0.60 -8.15
C HIS A 222 -23.07 0.83 -6.90
N LEU A 223 -23.33 -0.25 -6.17
CA LEU A 223 -24.02 -0.22 -4.89
C LEU A 223 -23.08 0.36 -3.84
N GLN A 224 -23.57 1.35 -3.11
CA GLN A 224 -22.84 2.02 -2.03
C GLN A 224 -23.31 1.48 -0.67
N ASN A 225 -22.49 1.65 0.36
CA ASN A 225 -22.81 1.34 1.76
C ASN A 225 -23.26 -0.12 1.99
N MET A 226 -22.69 -1.05 1.23
CA MET A 226 -22.91 -2.48 1.46
C MET A 226 -22.19 -2.94 2.71
N GLN A 227 -22.81 -3.84 3.47
CA GLN A 227 -22.16 -4.51 4.60
C GLN A 227 -22.05 -6.00 4.35
N PHE A 228 -20.85 -6.52 4.33
CA PHE A 228 -20.52 -7.93 4.17
C PHE A 228 -20.42 -8.62 5.52
N ASP A 229 -20.94 -9.84 5.56
CA ASP A 229 -20.85 -10.73 6.71
C ASP A 229 -20.70 -12.17 6.21
N ILE A 230 -19.85 -12.94 6.89
CA ILE A 230 -19.61 -14.35 6.57
C ILE A 230 -20.23 -15.19 7.67
N LEU A 231 -21.28 -15.93 7.30
CA LEU A 231 -21.95 -16.84 8.21
C LEU A 231 -21.52 -18.27 7.95
N ILE A 232 -21.42 -19.05 9.02
CA ILE A 232 -21.29 -20.49 8.97
C ILE A 232 -22.65 -21.07 9.34
N ASP A 233 -23.20 -21.99 8.55
CA ASP A 233 -24.51 -22.59 8.82
C ASP A 233 -24.54 -23.36 10.16
N GLU A 234 -25.74 -23.62 10.70
CA GLU A 234 -25.91 -24.30 12.01
C GLU A 234 -25.29 -25.70 12.07
N LYS A 235 -25.01 -26.33 10.91
CA LYS A 235 -24.34 -27.63 10.82
C LYS A 235 -22.83 -27.50 10.70
N GLY A 236 -22.31 -26.28 10.61
CA GLY A 236 -20.90 -25.96 10.37
C GLY A 236 -20.50 -26.05 8.90
N MET A 237 -21.22 -26.77 8.04
CA MET A 237 -20.64 -27.31 6.81
C MET A 237 -20.71 -26.36 5.61
N THR A 238 -21.35 -25.20 5.75
CA THR A 238 -21.50 -24.23 4.66
C THR A 238 -21.08 -22.84 5.13
N LEU A 239 -20.15 -22.24 4.39
CA LEU A 239 -19.77 -20.83 4.48
C LEU A 239 -20.66 -20.02 3.55
N ILE A 240 -21.18 -18.89 4.02
CA ILE A 240 -22.10 -18.04 3.27
C ILE A 240 -21.66 -16.59 3.41
N LEU A 241 -21.24 -15.99 2.30
CA LEU A 241 -21.06 -14.54 2.23
C LEU A 241 -22.42 -13.89 1.96
N ASN A 242 -22.87 -13.07 2.89
CA ASN A 242 -24.00 -12.18 2.71
C ASN A 242 -23.54 -10.75 2.53
N ALA A 243 -24.32 -9.97 1.79
CA ALA A 243 -24.23 -8.54 1.81
C ALA A 243 -25.59 -7.93 2.18
N LYS A 244 -25.57 -6.99 3.12
CA LYS A 244 -26.70 -6.16 3.48
C LYS A 244 -26.65 -4.88 2.65
N VAL A 245 -27.72 -4.60 1.92
CA VAL A 245 -27.91 -3.38 1.14
C VAL A 245 -29.23 -2.77 1.57
N SER A 246 -29.17 -1.61 2.23
CA SER A 246 -30.33 -1.05 2.94
C SER A 246 -30.91 -2.07 3.95
N ASP A 247 -32.20 -2.40 3.86
CA ASP A 247 -32.86 -3.38 4.73
C ASP A 247 -32.84 -4.82 4.19
N GLN A 248 -32.20 -5.07 3.05
CA GLN A 248 -32.18 -6.39 2.41
C GLN A 248 -30.86 -7.10 2.68
N VAL A 249 -30.94 -8.37 3.10
CA VAL A 249 -29.79 -9.28 3.17
C VAL A 249 -29.80 -10.16 1.93
N ILE A 250 -28.69 -10.15 1.20
CA ILE A 250 -28.54 -10.82 -0.08
C ILE A 250 -27.37 -11.79 0.04
N LYS A 251 -27.64 -13.07 -0.22
CA LYS A 251 -26.57 -14.07 -0.32
C LYS A 251 -25.76 -13.81 -1.59
N ILE A 252 -24.47 -13.55 -1.45
CA ILE A 252 -23.55 -13.29 -2.56
C ILE A 252 -22.91 -14.60 -3.01
N SER A 253 -22.32 -15.35 -2.08
CA SER A 253 -21.62 -16.60 -2.38
C SER A 253 -21.80 -17.61 -1.27
N GLU A 254 -21.67 -18.89 -1.60
CA GLU A 254 -21.62 -19.98 -0.63
C GLU A 254 -20.54 -21.00 -1.02
N CYS A 255 -19.98 -21.68 -0.02
CA CYS A 255 -19.04 -22.79 -0.20
C CYS A 255 -19.35 -23.87 0.83
N LYS A 256 -19.27 -25.14 0.44
CA LYS A 256 -19.34 -26.25 1.40
C LYS A 256 -17.93 -26.64 1.81
N ILE A 257 -17.76 -26.97 3.08
CA ILE A 257 -16.47 -27.43 3.60
C ILE A 257 -16.35 -28.94 3.30
N LEU A 258 -16.02 -29.26 2.05
CA LEU A 258 -15.83 -30.62 1.55
C LEU A 258 -14.44 -30.77 0.94
N GLU A 259 -13.84 -31.97 0.99
CA GLU A 259 -12.53 -32.24 0.38
C GLU A 259 -12.48 -31.85 -1.11
N SER A 260 -13.58 -31.98 -1.83
CA SER A 260 -13.68 -31.62 -3.25
C SER A 260 -13.62 -30.11 -3.53
N ASP A 261 -13.92 -29.28 -2.52
CA ASP A 261 -13.96 -27.83 -2.64
C ASP A 261 -12.66 -27.19 -2.12
N ILE A 262 -11.78 -27.97 -1.48
CA ILE A 262 -10.44 -27.53 -1.02
C ILE A 262 -9.51 -27.48 -2.23
N ILE A 263 -9.05 -26.27 -2.55
CA ILE A 263 -8.08 -26.04 -3.63
C ILE A 263 -6.65 -25.97 -3.14
N ASP A 264 -6.44 -25.61 -1.87
CA ASP A 264 -5.11 -25.57 -1.25
C ASP A 264 -5.19 -25.72 0.28
N VAL A 265 -4.09 -26.16 0.88
CA VAL A 265 -3.90 -26.25 2.34
C VAL A 265 -2.58 -25.60 2.72
N ILE A 266 -2.66 -24.54 3.51
CA ILE A 266 -1.49 -23.75 3.92
C ILE A 266 -1.12 -24.10 5.36
N ASN A 267 0.12 -24.54 5.54
CA ASN A 267 0.73 -24.63 6.87
C ASN A 267 0.87 -23.23 7.43
N SER A 268 0.11 -22.97 8.47
CA SER A 268 0.01 -21.64 9.06
C SER A 268 1.18 -21.37 10.01
N TYR A 269 1.49 -20.10 10.23
CA TYR A 269 2.65 -19.68 11.03
C TYR A 269 2.22 -19.02 12.34
N ARG A 270 2.98 -19.30 13.41
CA ARG A 270 2.74 -18.76 14.74
C ARG A 270 4.06 -18.32 15.37
N PRO A 271 4.32 -17.02 15.51
CA PRO A 271 5.48 -16.52 16.23
C PRO A 271 5.32 -16.73 17.74
N GLU A 272 6.42 -16.68 18.49
CA GLU A 272 6.38 -16.50 19.94
C GLU A 272 5.84 -15.11 20.27
N LEU A 273 4.83 -15.03 21.14
CA LEU A 273 4.18 -13.77 21.51
C LEU A 273 4.50 -13.40 22.96
N ILE A 274 4.74 -12.10 23.17
CA ILE A 274 4.80 -11.48 24.50
C ILE A 274 3.63 -10.50 24.69
N LYS A 275 3.52 -9.90 25.88
CA LYS A 275 2.49 -8.90 26.18
C LYS A 275 2.51 -7.77 25.13
N GLY A 276 1.36 -7.53 24.52
CA GLY A 276 1.18 -6.50 23.49
C GLY A 276 0.76 -7.04 22.12
N CYS A 277 0.93 -8.34 21.89
CA CYS A 277 0.48 -9.02 20.68
C CYS A 277 -0.46 -10.18 21.02
N ILE A 278 -1.53 -10.32 20.25
CA ILE A 278 -2.53 -11.39 20.37
C ILE A 278 -2.55 -12.21 19.09
N GLN A 279 -2.85 -13.51 19.18
CA GLN A 279 -3.12 -14.35 18.02
C GLN A 279 -4.10 -15.47 18.41
N PRO A 280 -5.22 -15.67 17.70
CA PRO A 280 -6.21 -16.70 18.02
C PRO A 280 -5.68 -18.13 17.99
N GLY A 281 -6.20 -18.99 18.87
CA GLY A 281 -5.80 -20.40 19.00
C GLY A 281 -4.51 -20.61 19.80
N ASN A 282 -4.20 -21.86 20.15
CA ASN A 282 -3.04 -22.20 21.01
C ASN A 282 -2.27 -23.45 20.51
N GLY A 283 -2.57 -23.97 19.32
CA GLY A 283 -2.05 -25.25 18.82
C GLY A 283 -1.55 -25.19 17.39
N GLU A 284 -1.23 -26.36 16.84
CA GLU A 284 -1.06 -26.53 15.39
C GLU A 284 -2.38 -26.20 14.70
N ILE A 285 -2.28 -25.47 13.59
CA ILE A 285 -3.40 -24.95 12.84
C ILE A 285 -3.21 -25.27 11.36
N GLU A 286 -4.32 -25.41 10.66
CA GLU A 286 -4.33 -25.55 9.20
C GLU A 286 -5.29 -24.55 8.60
N THR A 287 -4.90 -23.98 7.46
CA THR A 287 -5.70 -23.04 6.70
C THR A 287 -6.11 -23.68 5.39
N PHE A 288 -7.42 -23.71 5.14
CA PHE A 288 -8.02 -24.24 3.92
C PHE A 288 -8.41 -23.10 3.01
N ILE A 289 -8.00 -23.20 1.75
CA ILE A 289 -8.49 -22.35 0.67
C ILE A 289 -9.56 -23.13 -0.07
N LEU A 290 -10.76 -22.56 -0.15
CA LEU A 290 -11.96 -23.22 -0.62
C LEU A 290 -12.57 -22.44 -1.78
N GLU A 291 -12.86 -23.14 -2.88
CA GLU A 291 -13.56 -22.54 -4.01
C GLU A 291 -15.07 -22.44 -3.73
N GLY A 292 -15.59 -21.21 -3.72
CA GLY A 292 -17.01 -20.94 -3.54
C GLY A 292 -17.79 -20.92 -4.85
N LYS A 293 -19.09 -20.69 -4.74
CA LYS A 293 -19.97 -20.43 -5.88
C LYS A 293 -20.80 -19.18 -5.63
N PHE A 294 -20.94 -18.36 -6.66
CA PHE A 294 -21.87 -17.25 -6.61
C PHE A 294 -23.32 -17.75 -6.51
N SER A 295 -24.14 -17.02 -5.77
CA SER A 295 -25.57 -17.34 -5.66
C SER A 295 -26.28 -17.10 -6.99
N ASN A 296 -27.49 -17.66 -7.13
CA ASN A 296 -28.33 -17.44 -8.32
C ASN A 296 -28.80 -15.98 -8.49
N ARG A 297 -28.53 -15.10 -7.52
CA ARG A 297 -28.83 -13.66 -7.61
C ARG A 297 -27.63 -12.85 -8.09
N ILE A 298 -26.48 -13.49 -8.31
CA ILE A 298 -25.27 -12.84 -8.81
C ILE A 298 -25.03 -13.28 -10.25
N SER A 299 -24.76 -12.31 -11.11
CA SER A 299 -24.27 -12.54 -12.48
C SER A 299 -23.01 -11.75 -12.75
N LEU A 300 -22.21 -12.23 -13.68
CA LEU A 300 -21.00 -11.55 -14.14
C LEU A 300 -21.30 -10.86 -15.47
N VAL A 301 -21.12 -9.54 -15.55
CA VAL A 301 -21.37 -8.73 -16.75
C VAL A 301 -20.19 -7.81 -16.98
N ASN A 302 -19.47 -7.97 -18.10
CA ASN A 302 -18.33 -7.12 -18.46
C ASN A 302 -17.31 -6.95 -17.33
N ASP A 303 -16.94 -8.05 -16.66
CA ASP A 303 -16.01 -8.09 -15.53
C ASP A 303 -16.57 -7.56 -14.20
N ASP A 304 -17.82 -7.08 -14.17
CA ASP A 304 -18.48 -6.64 -12.95
C ASP A 304 -19.30 -7.77 -12.29
N ILE A 305 -19.33 -7.77 -10.96
CA ILE A 305 -20.26 -8.57 -10.17
C ILE A 305 -21.57 -7.80 -10.06
N VAL A 306 -22.65 -8.36 -10.60
CA VAL A 306 -23.96 -7.73 -10.69
C VAL A 306 -24.99 -8.48 -9.85
N ILE A 307 -25.68 -7.78 -8.95
CA ILE A 307 -26.85 -8.34 -8.26
C ILE A 307 -28.10 -8.19 -9.13
N GLN A 308 -28.81 -9.30 -9.31
CA GLN A 308 -30.09 -9.41 -10.00
C GLN A 308 -31.27 -9.07 -9.09
N GLU A 309 -32.34 -8.52 -9.69
CA GLU A 309 -33.66 -8.30 -9.06
C GLU A 309 -33.74 -7.28 -7.90
N ILE A 310 -32.72 -6.43 -7.70
CA ILE A 310 -32.87 -5.28 -6.82
C ILE A 310 -33.73 -4.23 -7.55
N LYS A 311 -35.05 -4.24 -7.31
CA LYS A 311 -35.95 -3.18 -7.77
C LYS A 311 -35.44 -1.84 -7.23
N THR A 312 -35.09 -0.95 -8.16
CA THR A 312 -34.75 0.47 -7.99
C THR A 312 -34.61 0.90 -6.52
N ILE A 313 -33.45 0.61 -5.91
CA ILE A 313 -33.07 1.33 -4.69
C ILE A 313 -32.89 2.78 -5.14
N SER A 314 -33.78 3.66 -4.69
CA SER A 314 -33.68 5.09 -4.98
C SER A 314 -32.28 5.56 -4.55
N THR A 315 -31.56 6.20 -5.47
CA THR A 315 -30.23 6.78 -5.25
C THR A 315 -30.19 7.90 -4.20
N GLU A 316 -31.30 8.16 -3.48
CA GLU A 316 -31.44 9.21 -2.45
C GLU A 316 -30.87 8.83 -1.06
N TYR A 317 -30.24 7.67 -0.89
CA TYR A 317 -29.68 7.22 0.40
C TYR A 317 -28.21 7.60 0.62
N GLU A 318 -27.78 8.79 0.19
CA GLU A 318 -26.41 9.29 0.39
C GLU A 318 -26.06 9.64 1.86
N ASN A 319 -27.01 9.52 2.81
CA ASN A 319 -26.81 9.94 4.21
C ASN A 319 -27.02 8.85 5.26
N LEU A 320 -27.01 7.56 4.89
CA LEU A 320 -26.90 6.52 5.92
C LEU A 320 -25.49 6.58 6.50
N GLU A 321 -25.39 6.95 7.79
CA GLU A 321 -24.16 6.81 8.57
C GLU A 321 -23.60 5.43 8.29
N VAL A 322 -22.38 5.40 7.74
CA VAL A 322 -21.56 4.18 7.72
C VAL A 322 -21.60 3.65 9.14
N ILE A 323 -22.30 2.53 9.35
CA ILE A 323 -22.34 1.90 10.66
C ILE A 323 -20.89 1.58 10.96
N LYS A 324 -20.34 2.34 11.90
CA LYS A 324 -18.99 2.16 12.38
C LYS A 324 -18.95 0.73 12.94
N SER A 325 -18.22 -0.16 12.28
CA SER A 325 -17.83 -1.39 12.94
C SER A 325 -16.92 -0.97 14.10
N ASP A 326 -17.32 -1.32 15.31
CA ASP A 326 -16.44 -1.20 16.45
C ASP A 326 -15.30 -2.20 16.22
N ILE A 327 -14.11 -1.69 15.92
CA ILE A 327 -12.94 -2.53 15.68
C ILE A 327 -12.42 -3.09 17.01
N GLU A 328 -12.30 -4.41 17.08
CA GLU A 328 -11.75 -5.12 18.24
C GLU A 328 -10.41 -5.73 17.87
N ILE A 329 -9.37 -5.47 18.67
CA ILE A 329 -8.04 -6.06 18.43
C ILE A 329 -7.96 -7.43 19.09
N ASP A 330 -8.38 -8.47 18.38
CA ASP A 330 -8.41 -9.86 18.85
C ASP A 330 -7.82 -10.88 17.85
N GLY A 331 -7.45 -10.44 16.65
CA GLY A 331 -6.93 -11.25 15.57
C GLY A 331 -7.99 -11.96 14.75
N LYS A 332 -9.27 -11.56 14.87
CA LYS A 332 -10.37 -11.96 14.00
C LYS A 332 -10.81 -10.76 13.17
N PHE A 333 -10.79 -10.91 11.85
CA PHE A 333 -10.86 -9.75 10.95
C PHE A 333 -12.24 -9.47 10.37
N ASN A 334 -13.30 -10.05 10.97
CA ASN A 334 -14.67 -9.91 10.45
C ASN A 334 -15.17 -8.46 10.47
N ASP A 335 -14.75 -7.69 11.46
CA ASP A 335 -15.04 -6.26 11.64
C ASP A 335 -14.35 -5.36 10.59
N TRP A 336 -13.27 -5.85 9.97
CA TRP A 336 -12.53 -5.19 8.89
C TRP A 336 -13.13 -5.39 7.49
N HIS A 337 -14.00 -6.39 7.28
CA HIS A 337 -14.62 -6.69 5.97
C HIS A 337 -15.39 -5.50 5.36
N ASN A 338 -15.77 -4.53 6.19
CA ASN A 338 -16.57 -3.36 5.81
C ASN A 338 -15.77 -2.05 5.84
N VAL A 339 -14.50 -2.10 6.22
CA VAL A 339 -13.61 -0.96 6.20
C VAL A 339 -12.99 -0.85 4.81
N LYS A 340 -13.20 0.28 4.14
CA LYS A 340 -12.57 0.52 2.84
C LYS A 340 -11.06 0.66 3.00
N GLY A 341 -10.31 -0.04 2.15
CA GLY A 341 -8.86 0.02 2.09
C GLY A 341 -8.32 0.39 0.70
N THR A 342 -7.02 0.19 0.55
CA THR A 342 -6.32 0.13 -0.73
C THR A 342 -5.80 -1.28 -0.94
N SER A 343 -5.89 -1.76 -2.18
CA SER A 343 -5.26 -3.02 -2.60
C SER A 343 -3.83 -2.78 -3.05
N ASP A 344 -3.02 -3.82 -2.94
CA ASP A 344 -1.63 -3.86 -3.38
C ASP A 344 -1.42 -5.12 -4.25
N PHE A 345 -0.60 -5.02 -5.30
CA PHE A 345 -0.58 -6.07 -6.32
C PHE A 345 0.47 -7.13 -6.01
N LYS A 346 0.03 -8.30 -5.51
CA LYS A 346 0.89 -9.47 -5.33
C LYS A 346 2.11 -9.53 -6.26
N GLY A 347 3.30 -9.44 -5.67
CA GLY A 347 4.59 -9.51 -6.35
C GLY A 347 5.11 -8.17 -6.86
N ASP A 348 4.49 -7.04 -6.50
CA ASP A 348 4.94 -5.69 -6.79
C ASP A 348 6.02 -5.16 -5.84
N ARG A 349 6.74 -6.09 -5.22
CA ARG A 349 7.97 -5.89 -4.46
C ARG A 349 9.04 -5.04 -5.13
N ILE A 350 9.99 -4.60 -4.32
CA ILE A 350 11.22 -3.93 -4.76
C ILE A 350 12.17 -4.93 -5.45
N SER A 351 12.49 -4.68 -6.72
CA SER A 351 13.11 -5.65 -7.64
C SER A 351 14.55 -6.06 -7.27
N TYR A 352 15.28 -5.23 -6.52
CA TYR A 352 16.62 -5.54 -6.04
C TYR A 352 16.64 -6.26 -4.69
N LEU A 353 15.48 -6.42 -4.06
CA LEU A 353 15.31 -7.16 -2.82
C LEU A 353 14.86 -8.59 -3.11
N TYR A 354 15.03 -9.44 -2.11
CA TYR A 354 14.57 -10.82 -2.19
C TYR A 354 13.04 -10.86 -2.30
N PRO A 355 12.48 -11.78 -3.11
CA PRO A 355 11.05 -12.04 -3.21
C PRO A 355 10.47 -12.67 -1.94
N ASN A 356 10.46 -11.95 -0.83
CA ASN A 356 9.95 -12.43 0.44
C ASN A 356 8.42 -12.32 0.47
N PRO A 357 7.66 -13.43 0.43
CA PRO A 357 6.20 -13.35 0.48
C PRO A 357 5.68 -12.82 1.82
N ASP A 358 6.48 -12.85 2.89
CA ASP A 358 6.09 -12.30 4.20
C ASP A 358 6.10 -10.76 4.22
N THR A 359 6.69 -10.13 3.18
CA THR A 359 6.66 -8.68 2.98
C THR A 359 5.74 -8.22 1.86
N ASP A 360 5.45 -9.09 0.90
CA ASP A 360 4.57 -8.85 -0.27
C ASP A 360 3.15 -8.48 0.20
N LEU A 361 2.84 -7.19 0.18
CA LEU A 361 1.59 -6.63 0.71
C LEU A 361 0.46 -6.87 -0.29
N LEU A 362 -0.76 -6.99 0.24
CA LEU A 362 -1.97 -7.27 -0.56
C LEU A 362 -3.09 -6.27 -0.29
N GLU A 363 -3.15 -5.76 0.93
CA GLU A 363 -4.19 -4.84 1.34
C GLU A 363 -3.73 -4.00 2.54
N PHE A 364 -4.14 -2.73 2.56
CA PHE A 364 -4.01 -1.83 3.69
C PHE A 364 -5.34 -1.11 3.97
N LYS A 365 -5.75 -1.08 5.24
CA LYS A 365 -6.98 -0.40 5.70
C LYS A 365 -6.69 0.46 6.91
N VAL A 366 -7.43 1.56 7.03
CA VAL A 366 -7.38 2.45 8.18
C VAL A 366 -8.77 2.94 8.56
N THR A 367 -9.04 2.98 9.85
CA THR A 367 -10.23 3.61 10.43
C THR A 367 -9.88 4.23 11.79
N ASN A 368 -10.80 4.98 12.40
CA ASN A 368 -10.54 5.59 13.70
C ASN A 368 -11.81 5.71 14.56
N ASP A 369 -11.58 5.89 15.85
CA ASP A 369 -12.54 6.50 16.77
C ASP A 369 -11.98 7.79 17.37
N ASP A 370 -12.67 8.33 18.39
CA ASP A 370 -12.29 9.59 19.04
C ASP A 370 -10.95 9.49 19.79
N LYS A 371 -10.47 8.27 20.06
CA LYS A 371 -9.30 7.98 20.89
C LYS A 371 -8.20 7.22 20.15
N TYR A 372 -8.56 6.39 19.18
CA TYR A 372 -7.65 5.44 18.55
C TYR A 372 -7.67 5.53 17.03
N LEU A 373 -6.49 5.37 16.44
CA LEU A 373 -6.30 5.00 15.05
C LEU A 373 -6.20 3.47 14.98
N TYR A 374 -6.93 2.86 14.04
CA TYR A 374 -6.90 1.43 13.77
C TYR A 374 -6.29 1.21 12.40
N LEU A 375 -5.34 0.29 12.32
CA LEU A 375 -4.59 -0.01 11.10
C LEU A 375 -4.67 -1.51 10.84
N TYR A 376 -4.75 -1.88 9.58
CA TYR A 376 -4.80 -3.27 9.13
C TYR A 376 -3.92 -3.44 7.91
N SER A 377 -3.18 -4.54 7.83
CA SER A 377 -2.57 -4.96 6.58
C SER A 377 -2.62 -6.46 6.38
N ARG A 378 -2.46 -6.87 5.12
CA ARG A 378 -2.39 -8.27 4.70
C ARG A 378 -1.15 -8.50 3.84
N VAL A 379 -0.51 -9.65 4.00
CA VAL A 379 0.61 -10.11 3.16
C VAL A 379 0.32 -11.47 2.52
N VAL A 380 1.07 -11.82 1.46
CA VAL A 380 1.00 -13.15 0.81
C VAL A 380 1.40 -14.27 1.77
N GLY A 381 2.44 -14.03 2.56
CA GLY A 381 3.03 -14.98 3.51
C GLY A 381 2.45 -14.81 4.91
N ALA A 382 3.32 -14.51 5.88
CA ALA A 382 2.94 -14.28 7.26
C ALA A 382 3.78 -13.20 7.94
N HIS A 383 3.11 -12.30 8.66
CA HIS A 383 3.75 -11.32 9.53
C HIS A 383 4.61 -11.99 10.61
N GLY A 384 5.80 -11.44 10.83
CA GLY A 384 6.70 -11.86 11.92
C GLY A 384 7.51 -13.13 11.66
N ARG A 385 7.37 -13.77 10.48
CA ARG A 385 8.16 -14.93 10.09
C ARG A 385 9.55 -14.47 9.63
N THR A 386 10.55 -14.68 10.49
CA THR A 386 11.90 -14.16 10.25
C THR A 386 12.94 -15.26 10.03
N GLY A 387 12.71 -16.47 10.56
CA GLY A 387 13.80 -17.43 10.81
C GLY A 387 14.55 -17.10 12.11
N ASP A 388 15.52 -17.94 12.49
CA ASP A 388 16.12 -17.96 13.85
C ASP A 388 16.86 -16.68 14.25
N LYS A 389 17.40 -15.94 13.28
CA LYS A 389 18.19 -14.71 13.52
C LYS A 389 17.66 -13.49 12.77
N GLY A 390 16.60 -13.71 11.99
CA GLY A 390 16.04 -12.70 11.14
C GLY A 390 15.27 -11.63 11.91
N ARG A 391 14.82 -10.62 11.17
CA ARG A 391 14.06 -9.47 11.65
C ARG A 391 12.86 -9.22 10.74
N TYR A 392 11.81 -8.66 11.32
CA TYR A 392 10.61 -8.22 10.62
C TYR A 392 10.21 -6.88 11.18
N TYR A 393 9.95 -5.92 10.30
CA TYR A 393 9.45 -4.61 10.63
C TYR A 393 8.15 -4.36 9.91
N TRP A 394 7.29 -3.67 10.63
CA TRP A 394 6.07 -3.11 10.10
C TRP A 394 5.96 -1.70 10.64
N TYR A 395 5.63 -0.77 9.76
CA TYR A 395 5.54 0.64 10.10
C TYR A 395 4.39 1.29 9.35
N ALA A 396 3.67 2.16 10.04
CA ALA A 396 2.71 3.08 9.43
C ALA A 396 3.36 4.44 9.28
N TYR A 397 3.50 4.90 8.04
CA TYR A 397 4.01 6.21 7.67
C TYR A 397 2.91 7.24 7.73
N ILE A 398 3.12 8.34 8.43
CA ILE A 398 2.08 9.35 8.58
C ILE A 398 2.67 10.74 8.31
N ASP A 399 2.19 11.35 7.23
CA ASP A 399 2.34 12.76 6.92
C ASP A 399 1.13 13.49 7.51
N VAL A 400 1.38 14.33 8.52
CA VAL A 400 0.31 14.93 9.32
C VAL A 400 -0.11 16.30 8.83
N ASP A 401 0.67 16.89 7.92
CA ASP A 401 0.42 18.23 7.36
C ASP A 401 0.29 18.25 5.83
N SER A 402 0.30 17.06 5.20
CA SER A 402 0.28 16.83 3.75
C SER A 402 1.38 17.60 3.03
N ASN A 403 2.54 17.72 3.67
CA ASN A 403 3.71 18.36 3.11
C ASN A 403 4.83 17.34 2.91
N PRO A 404 5.12 16.89 1.67
CA PRO A 404 6.15 15.89 1.42
C PRO A 404 7.59 16.35 1.71
N ASN A 405 7.78 17.58 2.21
CA ASN A 405 9.07 18.15 2.59
C ASN A 405 9.28 18.24 4.12
N THR A 406 8.27 17.93 4.92
CA THR A 406 8.41 17.70 6.36
C THR A 406 8.71 16.22 6.60
N GLY A 407 8.98 15.86 7.84
CA GLY A 407 9.33 14.48 8.14
C GLY A 407 10.67 14.01 7.61
N TYR A 408 10.86 12.72 7.69
CA TYR A 408 11.85 12.00 6.91
C TYR A 408 11.21 11.67 5.56
N SER A 409 11.93 11.86 4.45
CA SER A 409 11.43 11.44 3.15
C SER A 409 11.73 9.95 2.98
N PRO A 410 10.73 9.04 2.97
CA PRO A 410 10.90 7.59 2.82
C PRO A 410 11.22 7.22 1.37
N THR A 411 12.30 7.84 0.87
CA THR A 411 12.87 7.64 -0.44
C THR A 411 14.15 6.83 -0.29
N ARG A 412 14.53 6.12 -1.35
CA ARG A 412 15.60 5.11 -1.42
C ARG A 412 17.02 5.61 -1.07
N ASP A 413 17.16 6.80 -0.50
CA ASP A 413 18.44 7.41 -0.19
C ASP A 413 19.07 6.87 1.10
N ASP A 414 18.29 6.25 2.00
CA ASP A 414 18.76 5.37 3.07
C ASP A 414 18.19 3.94 2.87
N ASN A 415 18.90 2.88 3.29
CA ASN A 415 18.61 1.47 2.95
C ASN A 415 17.41 0.87 3.70
N CYS A 416 16.45 1.73 4.00
CA CYS A 416 15.25 1.51 4.77
C CYS A 416 14.25 2.51 4.18
N TYR A 417 12.98 2.17 4.04
CA TYR A 417 11.93 3.03 3.48
C TYR A 417 11.94 3.11 1.93
N PHE A 418 11.09 2.29 1.30
CA PHE A 418 11.11 2.12 -0.14
C PHE A 418 9.88 2.71 -0.82
N GLY A 419 10.07 3.83 -1.51
CA GLY A 419 9.21 4.23 -2.63
C GLY A 419 7.90 4.92 -2.27
N ILE A 420 7.75 5.46 -1.06
CA ILE A 420 6.54 6.16 -0.64
C ILE A 420 6.72 7.68 -0.80
N PRO A 421 5.86 8.37 -1.56
CA PRO A 421 6.03 9.79 -1.87
C PRO A 421 5.32 10.73 -0.86
N ILE A 422 5.55 10.56 0.45
CA ILE A 422 5.01 11.45 1.51
C ILE A 422 6.12 11.93 2.46
N GLY A 423 5.83 12.93 3.29
CA GLY A 423 6.73 13.38 4.37
C GLY A 423 6.43 12.58 5.63
N ASP A 424 7.23 11.56 5.95
CA ASP A 424 6.98 10.74 7.14
C ASP A 424 7.31 11.54 8.40
N ASP A 425 6.30 12.18 9.01
CA ASP A 425 6.43 13.01 10.22
C ASP A 425 6.39 12.16 11.50
N CYS A 426 5.58 11.10 11.50
CA CYS A 426 5.46 10.21 12.63
C CYS A 426 4.97 8.83 12.23
N GLU A 427 5.24 7.85 13.09
CA GLU A 427 4.91 6.46 12.81
C GLU A 427 4.39 5.74 14.05
N ALA A 428 3.70 4.63 13.78
CA ALA A 428 3.51 3.55 14.74
C ALA A 428 4.08 2.27 14.14
N GLN A 429 4.84 1.51 14.93
CA GLN A 429 5.62 0.39 14.43
C GLN A 429 5.58 -0.83 15.36
N PHE A 430 5.91 -2.00 14.78
CA PHE A 430 6.28 -3.18 15.55
C PHE A 430 7.45 -3.94 14.92
N GLU A 431 8.10 -4.76 15.74
CA GLU A 431 9.23 -5.60 15.33
C GLU A 431 9.07 -7.06 15.81
N PHE A 432 9.44 -8.00 14.94
CA PHE A 432 9.75 -9.38 15.31
C PHE A 432 11.22 -9.69 15.08
N ILE A 433 11.80 -10.52 15.95
CA ILE A 433 13.18 -10.99 15.84
C ILE A 433 13.21 -12.46 16.20
N GLY A 434 13.82 -13.30 15.37
CA GLY A 434 13.97 -14.72 15.70
C GLY A 434 12.64 -15.45 15.89
N ASN A 435 11.62 -15.15 15.06
CA ASN A 435 10.25 -15.64 15.17
C ASN A 435 9.52 -15.25 16.47
N LYS A 436 9.97 -14.18 17.14
CA LYS A 436 9.38 -13.68 18.39
C LYS A 436 8.95 -12.23 18.23
N PHE A 437 7.76 -11.88 18.71
CA PHE A 437 7.32 -10.49 18.84
C PHE A 437 8.16 -9.79 19.92
N VAL A 438 8.75 -8.64 19.59
CA VAL A 438 9.73 -7.96 20.45
C VAL A 438 9.23 -6.63 21.02
N LYS A 439 8.66 -5.76 20.17
CA LYS A 439 8.25 -4.41 20.59
C LYS A 439 7.17 -3.83 19.69
N THR A 440 6.43 -2.86 20.24
CA THR A 440 5.75 -1.80 19.51
C THR A 440 6.26 -0.45 20.01
N PHE A 441 6.30 0.55 19.14
CA PHE A 441 6.84 1.87 19.46
C PHE A 441 6.33 2.93 18.49
N PHE A 442 6.51 4.18 18.86
CA PHE A 442 6.24 5.34 18.01
C PHE A 442 7.54 5.82 17.37
N GLY A 443 7.45 6.34 16.15
CA GLY A 443 8.48 7.13 15.50
C GLY A 443 8.06 8.60 15.45
N PHE A 444 9.02 9.50 15.63
CA PHE A 444 8.86 10.91 15.26
C PHE A 444 10.04 11.37 14.43
N SER A 445 9.73 12.02 13.31
CA SER A 445 10.65 12.54 12.34
C SER A 445 10.33 14.02 12.16
N GLY A 446 11.09 14.90 12.81
CA GLY A 446 10.87 16.33 12.70
C GLY A 446 12.09 17.13 13.10
N VAL A 447 11.88 18.39 13.48
CA VAL A 447 12.93 19.22 14.05
C VAL A 447 13.12 18.87 15.53
N GLY A 448 14.35 18.54 15.90
CA GLY A 448 14.73 18.19 17.26
C GLY A 448 15.24 16.76 17.40
N ALA A 449 15.63 16.41 18.62
CA ALA A 449 16.20 15.11 18.94
C ALA A 449 15.46 14.49 20.15
N GLU A 450 16.12 13.58 20.86
CA GLU A 450 15.56 12.84 22.00
C GLU A 450 14.93 13.75 23.07
N LYS A 451 15.52 14.93 23.32
CA LYS A 451 15.05 15.85 24.35
C LYS A 451 13.64 16.36 24.04
N GLU A 452 13.40 16.81 22.82
CA GLU A 452 12.12 17.37 22.38
C GLU A 452 11.02 16.30 22.42
N VAL A 453 11.35 15.07 22.03
CA VAL A 453 10.46 13.90 22.16
C VAL A 453 10.16 13.60 23.62
N LEU A 454 11.14 13.56 24.50
CA LEU A 454 10.91 13.32 25.94
C LEU A 454 10.09 14.43 26.61
N GLU A 455 10.27 15.68 26.20
CA GLU A 455 9.46 16.81 26.69
C GLU A 455 8.06 16.87 26.08
N GLY A 456 7.84 16.22 24.93
CA GLY A 456 6.57 16.26 24.19
C GLY A 456 6.28 17.62 23.57
N LYS A 457 7.33 18.30 23.08
CA LYS A 457 7.26 19.60 22.40
C LYS A 457 7.86 19.43 21.02
N LEU A 458 7.07 18.89 20.10
CA LEU A 458 7.54 18.53 18.77
C LEU A 458 7.39 19.69 17.79
N GLU A 459 8.31 19.80 16.85
CA GLU A 459 8.23 20.74 15.74
C GLU A 459 8.33 19.95 14.43
N LEU A 460 7.31 20.08 13.57
CA LEU A 460 7.33 19.47 12.24
C LEU A 460 8.37 20.16 11.36
N GLY A 461 9.03 19.37 10.51
CA GLY A 461 10.05 19.88 9.61
C GLY A 461 10.94 18.77 9.08
N PRO A 462 11.82 19.09 8.11
CA PRO A 462 12.64 18.08 7.46
C PRO A 462 13.59 17.43 8.47
N SER A 463 13.61 16.11 8.49
CA SER A 463 14.39 15.25 9.36
C SER A 463 15.30 14.30 8.56
N PHE A 464 16.17 13.60 9.25
CA PHE A 464 17.02 12.55 8.70
C PHE A 464 16.74 11.22 9.40
N TYR A 465 17.05 10.10 8.75
CA TYR A 465 16.87 8.80 9.41
C TYR A 465 17.77 8.63 10.65
N SER A 466 19.07 8.89 10.50
CA SER A 466 20.06 8.61 11.54
C SER A 466 20.61 9.85 12.24
N ALA A 467 21.03 9.69 13.50
CA ALA A 467 21.67 10.70 14.33
C ALA A 467 23.03 11.21 13.79
N THR A 468 23.64 10.48 12.85
CA THR A 468 24.90 10.86 12.20
C THR A 468 24.81 10.75 10.69
N ASP A 469 25.50 11.64 9.97
CA ASP A 469 25.68 11.53 8.53
C ASP A 469 26.68 10.40 8.15
N ARG A 470 26.90 10.20 6.84
CA ARG A 470 27.82 9.19 6.30
C ARG A 470 29.29 9.41 6.69
N ASN A 471 29.64 10.60 7.18
CA ASN A 471 30.99 10.94 7.66
C ASN A 471 31.09 10.85 9.19
N GLY A 472 30.01 10.46 9.88
CA GLY A 472 29.94 10.39 11.34
C GLY A 472 29.68 11.74 12.02
N ASN A 473 29.37 12.81 11.27
CA ASN A 473 29.00 14.08 11.89
C ASN A 473 27.61 13.97 12.51
N LYS A 474 27.46 14.47 13.73
CA LYS A 474 26.17 14.50 14.43
C LYS A 474 25.18 15.42 13.72
N ARG A 475 23.92 14.99 13.69
CA ARG A 475 22.77 15.78 13.27
C ARG A 475 22.00 16.25 14.50
N ASP A 476 21.38 17.41 14.39
CA ASP A 476 20.53 18.04 15.40
C ASP A 476 19.04 17.71 15.24
N LYS A 477 18.70 17.04 14.12
CA LYS A 477 17.37 16.54 13.79
C LYS A 477 17.47 15.18 13.13
N TYR A 478 16.75 14.20 13.66
CA TYR A 478 16.71 12.86 13.13
C TYR A 478 15.50 12.10 13.69
N LYS A 479 15.16 10.97 13.08
CA LYS A 479 14.09 10.10 13.54
C LYS A 479 14.38 9.58 14.96
N ILE A 480 13.39 9.70 15.83
CA ILE A 480 13.45 9.23 17.21
C ILE A 480 12.36 8.19 17.45
N GLU A 481 12.77 7.06 18.00
CA GLU A 481 11.86 6.03 18.45
C GLU A 481 11.58 6.16 19.95
N TYR A 482 10.33 6.00 20.35
CA TYR A 482 9.94 6.09 21.75
C TYR A 482 8.76 5.19 22.11
N VAL A 483 8.67 4.88 23.41
CA VAL A 483 7.60 4.07 24.00
C VAL A 483 7.03 4.77 25.22
N ASN A 484 5.73 4.55 25.48
CA ASN A 484 5.10 4.93 26.74
C ASN A 484 4.90 3.67 27.58
N ARG A 485 5.37 3.69 28.83
CA ARG A 485 5.24 2.60 29.79
C ARG A 485 5.06 3.16 31.19
N ASP A 486 4.06 2.66 31.92
CA ASP A 486 3.74 3.10 33.28
C ASP A 486 3.49 4.62 33.35
N GLY A 487 2.84 5.18 32.32
CA GLY A 487 2.56 6.60 32.20
C GLY A 487 3.80 7.50 31.97
N LYS A 488 4.94 6.93 31.60
CA LYS A 488 6.18 7.67 31.28
C LYS A 488 6.69 7.34 29.88
N ARG A 489 7.31 8.32 29.23
CA ARG A 489 7.94 8.18 27.92
C ARG A 489 9.42 7.83 28.04
N TYR A 490 9.89 6.92 27.20
CA TYR A 490 11.29 6.51 27.10
C TYR A 490 11.71 6.46 25.64
N ILE A 491 12.96 6.85 25.36
CA ILE A 491 13.59 6.56 24.08
C ILE A 491 13.79 5.05 23.97
N THR A 492 13.52 4.50 22.80
CA THR A 492 13.82 3.11 22.47
C THR A 492 14.74 3.07 21.24
N HIS A 493 15.38 1.94 21.03
CA HIS A 493 16.23 1.70 19.87
C HIS A 493 15.97 0.30 19.32
N ASP A 494 16.59 -0.02 18.20
CA ASP A 494 16.71 -1.38 17.67
C ASP A 494 17.06 -2.42 18.75
N TYR A 495 16.46 -3.62 18.63
CA TYR A 495 16.64 -4.75 19.54
C TYR A 495 16.20 -4.54 21.01
N THR A 496 15.66 -3.36 21.34
CA THR A 496 15.19 -3.09 22.70
C THR A 496 13.82 -3.72 22.92
N GLU A 497 13.74 -4.78 23.72
CA GLU A 497 12.45 -5.41 24.01
C GLU A 497 11.48 -4.45 24.72
N GLY A 498 10.20 -4.59 24.37
CA GLY A 498 9.07 -4.09 25.14
C GLY A 498 8.13 -3.19 24.33
N THR A 499 6.86 -3.42 24.59
CA THR A 499 5.71 -2.80 23.93
C THR A 499 5.38 -1.43 24.55
N SER A 500 4.96 -0.48 23.73
CA SER A 500 4.32 0.75 24.20
C SER A 500 2.89 0.44 24.67
N GLU A 501 2.47 0.93 25.83
CA GLU A 501 1.13 0.63 26.38
C GLU A 501 -0.03 1.24 25.58
N ASP A 502 0.28 2.21 24.72
CA ASP A 502 -0.68 2.88 23.83
C ASP A 502 -0.85 2.15 22.47
N ILE A 503 -0.13 1.04 22.24
CA ILE A 503 -0.19 0.26 21.00
C ILE A 503 -0.48 -1.21 21.33
N ILE A 504 -1.55 -1.75 20.74
CA ILE A 504 -1.90 -3.17 20.81
C ILE A 504 -1.96 -3.70 19.38
N ILE A 505 -1.40 -4.89 19.15
CA ILE A 505 -1.51 -5.56 17.86
C ILE A 505 -2.14 -6.94 18.01
N ALA A 506 -2.73 -7.44 16.93
CA ALA A 506 -3.11 -8.83 16.81
C ALA A 506 -2.82 -9.37 15.40
N LEU A 507 -2.49 -10.65 15.34
CA LEU A 507 -2.28 -11.40 14.11
C LEU A 507 -3.49 -12.30 13.85
N SER A 508 -3.81 -12.55 12.57
CA SER A 508 -4.69 -13.65 12.22
C SER A 508 -4.11 -14.98 12.71
N ALA A 509 -4.97 -15.99 12.84
CA ALA A 509 -4.53 -17.31 13.26
C ALA A 509 -3.34 -17.83 12.42
N ASP A 510 -3.32 -17.55 11.11
CA ASP A 510 -2.22 -17.91 10.21
C ASP A 510 -1.14 -16.84 10.01
N ALA A 511 -1.30 -15.70 10.69
CA ALA A 511 -0.47 -14.51 10.64
C ALA A 511 -0.38 -13.81 9.26
N SER A 512 -1.23 -14.16 8.30
CA SER A 512 -1.29 -13.45 7.01
C SER A 512 -1.90 -12.04 7.09
N GLU A 513 -2.62 -11.75 8.18
CA GLU A 513 -3.22 -10.45 8.45
C GLU A 513 -2.73 -9.92 9.81
N VAL A 514 -2.60 -8.60 9.93
CA VAL A 514 -2.31 -7.92 11.18
C VAL A 514 -3.23 -6.73 11.35
N GLU A 515 -3.64 -6.49 12.58
CA GLU A 515 -4.32 -5.28 13.02
C GLU A 515 -3.55 -4.62 14.15
N MET A 516 -3.64 -3.29 14.21
CA MET A 516 -3.02 -2.46 15.22
C MET A 516 -4.00 -1.39 15.67
N LYS A 517 -4.07 -1.19 16.98
CA LYS A 517 -4.74 -0.06 17.63
C LYS A 517 -3.71 0.84 18.28
N VAL A 518 -3.75 2.11 17.91
CA VAL A 518 -2.79 3.14 18.34
C VAL A 518 -3.55 4.28 19.00
N GLU A 519 -3.21 4.63 20.24
CA GLU A 519 -3.83 5.78 20.91
C GLU A 519 -3.32 7.10 20.33
N LEU A 520 -4.23 7.97 19.88
CA LEU A 520 -3.88 9.23 19.19
C LEU A 520 -2.98 10.14 20.03
N LYS A 521 -3.15 10.14 21.36
CA LYS A 521 -2.31 10.92 22.28
C LYS A 521 -0.82 10.51 22.22
N GLY A 522 -0.55 9.28 21.75
CA GLY A 522 0.80 8.71 21.65
C GLY A 522 1.69 9.46 20.67
N PHE A 523 1.11 10.09 19.65
CA PHE A 523 1.81 10.93 18.65
C PHE A 523 2.18 12.33 19.15
N LEU A 524 1.93 12.61 20.44
CA LEU A 524 2.38 13.80 21.15
C LEU A 524 1.76 15.11 20.62
N LYS A 525 2.41 16.22 20.96
CA LYS A 525 1.91 17.58 20.74
C LYS A 525 2.98 18.44 20.08
N ASP A 526 2.52 19.42 19.31
CA ASP A 526 3.36 20.46 18.77
C ASP A 526 3.91 21.40 19.87
N VAL A 527 4.81 22.31 19.50
CA VAL A 527 5.36 23.35 20.39
C VAL A 527 4.32 24.27 21.03
N ASN A 528 3.10 24.35 20.47
CA ASN A 528 1.99 25.14 20.98
C ASN A 528 1.09 24.34 21.94
N GLY A 529 1.34 23.04 22.10
CA GLY A 529 0.56 22.13 22.93
C GLY A 529 -0.67 21.53 22.24
N ASN A 530 -0.81 21.71 20.93
CA ASN A 530 -1.85 21.06 20.13
C ASN A 530 -1.43 19.61 19.83
N PRO A 531 -2.33 18.62 19.88
CA PRO A 531 -1.99 17.26 19.45
C PRO A 531 -1.54 17.24 17.99
N ILE A 532 -0.48 16.48 17.68
CA ILE A 532 -0.02 16.26 16.30
C ILE A 532 -1.11 15.54 15.50
N LEU A 533 -1.71 14.50 16.09
CA LEU A 533 -2.82 13.75 15.54
C LEU A 533 -4.03 13.89 16.44
N SER A 534 -5.16 14.33 15.87
CA SER A 534 -6.43 14.47 16.58
C SER A 534 -7.63 14.34 15.66
N LYS A 535 -8.82 14.16 16.25
CA LYS A 535 -10.09 14.21 15.53
C LYS A 535 -10.20 15.47 14.67
N GLY A 536 -10.55 15.29 13.40
CA GLY A 536 -10.64 16.34 12.39
C GLY A 536 -9.37 16.58 11.58
N SER A 537 -8.23 16.01 12.00
CA SER A 537 -6.98 16.07 11.22
C SER A 537 -7.15 15.36 9.88
N ILE A 538 -6.44 15.83 8.87
CA ILE A 538 -6.33 15.21 7.56
C ILE A 538 -4.89 14.77 7.41
N ILE A 539 -4.67 13.50 7.08
CA ILE A 539 -3.34 12.89 6.99
C ILE A 539 -3.19 12.11 5.69
N ASP A 540 -1.95 11.97 5.25
CA ASP A 540 -1.57 11.00 4.24
C ASP A 540 -0.89 9.83 4.94
N ILE A 541 -1.33 8.60 4.65
CA ILE A 541 -0.89 7.41 5.38
C ILE A 541 -0.62 6.24 4.45
N ALA A 542 0.46 5.51 4.73
CA ALA A 542 0.79 4.25 4.07
C ALA A 542 1.37 3.28 5.09
N VAL A 543 1.42 2.00 4.74
CA VAL A 543 2.16 1.00 5.50
C VAL A 543 3.32 0.49 4.67
N GLY A 544 4.40 0.06 5.31
CA GLY A 544 5.29 -0.87 4.66
C GLY A 544 5.83 -1.91 5.60
N VAL A 545 6.50 -2.87 4.98
CA VAL A 545 7.00 -4.07 5.62
C VAL A 545 8.40 -4.34 5.12
N GLU A 546 9.30 -4.69 6.04
CA GLU A 546 10.68 -5.07 5.76
C GLU A 546 10.99 -6.35 6.53
N ALA A 547 11.59 -7.35 5.89
CA ALA A 547 11.96 -8.57 6.59
C ALA A 547 13.21 -9.23 6.01
N SER A 548 14.02 -9.81 6.89
CA SER A 548 15.04 -10.78 6.50
C SER A 548 14.41 -12.01 5.85
N SER A 549 15.13 -12.62 4.92
CA SER A 549 14.64 -13.81 4.20
C SER A 549 15.26 -15.11 4.72
N ASP A 550 15.80 -15.13 5.94
CA ASP A 550 16.51 -16.28 6.53
C ASP A 550 15.63 -17.55 6.54
N TYR A 551 14.32 -17.39 6.80
CA TYR A 551 13.34 -18.48 6.74
C TYR A 551 13.31 -19.18 5.37
N TYR A 552 13.60 -18.45 4.30
CA TYR A 552 13.63 -18.91 2.92
C TYR A 552 15.04 -19.29 2.43
N ASN A 553 16.00 -19.46 3.36
CA ASN A 553 17.41 -19.77 3.08
C ASN A 553 18.10 -18.69 2.23
N SER A 554 17.79 -17.42 2.50
CA SER A 554 18.46 -16.27 1.87
C SER A 554 18.89 -15.28 2.95
N ASP A 555 20.09 -14.72 2.80
CA ASP A 555 20.63 -13.68 3.69
C ASP A 555 20.18 -12.26 3.28
N ASP A 556 19.34 -12.16 2.24
CA ASP A 556 18.85 -10.90 1.69
C ASP A 556 17.58 -10.42 2.39
N TRP A 557 17.32 -9.12 2.29
CA TRP A 557 16.08 -8.50 2.75
C TRP A 557 15.01 -8.54 1.67
N GLY A 558 13.76 -8.71 2.07
CA GLY A 558 12.58 -8.38 1.30
C GLY A 558 11.91 -7.14 1.89
N ALA A 559 11.20 -6.39 1.06
CA ALA A 559 10.37 -5.30 1.54
C ALA A 559 9.24 -4.99 0.56
N ASP A 560 8.24 -4.29 1.07
CA ASP A 560 7.14 -3.76 0.28
C ASP A 560 6.48 -2.56 0.95
N SER A 561 5.63 -1.84 0.22
CA SER A 561 4.89 -0.69 0.74
C SER A 561 3.56 -0.51 0.02
N SER A 562 2.50 -0.31 0.80
CA SER A 562 1.16 -0.10 0.24
C SER A 562 1.09 1.20 -0.57
N PRO A 563 0.08 1.36 -1.43
CA PRO A 563 -0.27 2.66 -1.96
C PRO A 563 -0.61 3.63 -0.81
N VAL A 564 -0.33 4.92 -1.04
CA VAL A 564 -0.66 5.98 -0.09
C VAL A 564 -2.16 6.25 -0.11
N LEU A 565 -2.77 6.26 1.07
CA LEU A 565 -4.11 6.79 1.27
C LEU A 565 -4.02 8.29 1.56
N TYR A 566 -4.22 9.10 0.51
CA TYR A 566 -4.18 10.56 0.64
C TYR A 566 -5.46 11.13 1.25
N GLY A 567 -5.30 12.14 2.10
CA GLY A 567 -6.39 12.94 2.63
C GLY A 567 -7.32 12.18 3.59
N TYR A 568 -6.82 11.17 4.28
CA TYR A 568 -7.59 10.45 5.29
C TYR A 568 -7.96 11.40 6.42
N LYS A 569 -9.27 11.60 6.63
CA LYS A 569 -9.77 12.44 7.72
C LYS A 569 -10.06 11.59 8.96
N ILE A 570 -9.41 11.93 10.07
CA ILE A 570 -9.70 11.34 11.38
C ILE A 570 -11.10 11.81 11.80
N LYS A 571 -12.06 10.89 11.82
CA LYS A 571 -13.49 11.19 11.98
C LYS A 571 -13.92 11.48 13.40
#